data_AF-A0A1J4L3M1-F1
#
_entry.id   AF-A0A1J4L3M1-F1
#
_cell.length_a   1.000
_cell.length_b   1.000
_cell.length_c   1.000
_cell.angle_alpha   90.00
_cell.angle_beta   90.00
_cell.angle_gamma   90.00
#
_symmetry.space_group_name_H-M   'P 1'
#
loop_
_entity.id
_entity.type
_entity.pdbx_description
1 polymer ?
#
loop_
_entity_poly.entity_id
_entity_poly.type
_entity_poly.pdbx_seq_one_letter_code
_entity_poly.pdbx_strand_id
1 'polypeptide(L)'
;MVLNFCEDDRFHLSRKMPICPWPHLIVFVFGSGATLLSVSLVGMIAYNGKYGDDNKFKIYGYGMNQKISKINIAIVSCGVFTVVLLGISISFDIKHYPKVASLVMWILTFLCFLGTIILQIFALSLTKYGDAIIPSIYDYYKDNEFKNYIDTYYPGLQTKANGTVAEIAWMDNPTTEIYNVTYNLPITLDLPDFYVTFVHNKNFYSVASCVINWNSSTVIGVDPCNFDLHASECIGGWNSKNFKNYWCYAFRINRTYSQKVAEMTENEKLKYDAEKNRQKINVDSFSAFYEINSIFLGLNCAGFFIVMLAQILLMIINPFDKVTKQYKIIEASGRGSQSGSGKKSNGIPLSDVDVV
;
A
#
# COMPACT_ATOMS: atom_id res chain seq x y z
N MET A 1 -0.86 -30.11 -5.59
CA MET A 1 -1.54 -31.37 -5.26
C MET A 1 -2.94 -31.30 -5.85
N VAL A 2 -3.01 -31.48 -7.16
CA VAL A 2 -4.24 -31.49 -7.97
C VAL A 2 -4.14 -32.76 -8.80
N LEU A 3 -5.28 -33.39 -9.08
CA LEU A 3 -5.49 -34.64 -9.81
C LEU A 3 -5.55 -35.88 -8.91
N ASN A 4 -6.77 -36.20 -8.44
CA ASN A 4 -7.36 -37.55 -8.39
C ASN A 4 -8.64 -37.52 -7.55
N PHE A 5 -9.73 -36.95 -8.09
CA PHE A 5 -11.04 -37.02 -7.44
C PHE A 5 -12.16 -37.58 -8.33
N CYS A 6 -11.81 -38.19 -9.47
CA CYS A 6 -12.78 -38.82 -10.35
C CYS A 6 -12.21 -40.12 -10.93
N GLU A 7 -12.28 -41.23 -10.18
CA GLU A 7 -12.17 -42.57 -10.78
C GLU A 7 -12.95 -43.62 -9.96
N ASP A 8 -13.96 -44.18 -10.64
CA ASP A 8 -14.67 -45.48 -10.54
C ASP A 8 -15.20 -46.03 -9.18
N ASP A 9 -16.38 -46.67 -9.10
CA ASP A 9 -16.83 -47.72 -10.02
C ASP A 9 -18.35 -48.08 -9.94
N ARG A 10 -18.87 -48.58 -11.07
CA ARG A 10 -20.17 -49.25 -11.35
C ARG A 10 -21.42 -48.41 -11.68
N PHE A 11 -21.66 -48.15 -12.98
CA PHE A 11 -22.65 -48.89 -13.80
C PHE A 11 -22.79 -48.29 -15.22
N HIS A 12 -23.07 -49.15 -16.18
CA HIS A 12 -23.11 -48.96 -17.64
C HIS A 12 -23.95 -47.79 -18.19
N LEU A 13 -23.48 -47.29 -19.35
CA LEU A 13 -24.18 -46.56 -20.43
C LEU A 13 -24.61 -45.10 -20.18
N SER A 14 -23.67 -44.19 -20.42
CA SER A 14 -23.77 -42.94 -21.21
C SER A 14 -22.71 -41.99 -20.69
N ARG A 15 -21.59 -41.84 -21.41
CA ARG A 15 -20.50 -40.91 -21.08
C ARG A 15 -21.01 -39.47 -21.23
N LYS A 16 -21.76 -38.97 -20.25
CA LYS A 16 -21.70 -37.55 -19.89
C LYS A 16 -20.49 -37.41 -18.99
N MET A 17 -19.54 -36.56 -19.37
CA MET A 17 -18.45 -36.15 -18.46
C MET A 17 -19.06 -35.80 -17.10
N PRO A 18 -18.48 -36.23 -15.97
CA PRO A 18 -19.01 -35.86 -14.66
C PRO A 18 -18.83 -34.35 -14.51
N ILE A 19 -19.87 -33.60 -14.85
CA ILE A 19 -19.99 -32.19 -14.51
C ILE A 19 -19.96 -32.17 -12.99
N CYS A 20 -18.91 -31.56 -12.43
CA CYS A 20 -18.76 -31.36 -11.00
C CYS A 20 -20.09 -30.84 -10.45
N PRO A 21 -20.66 -31.43 -9.37
CA PRO A 21 -21.99 -31.02 -8.92
C PRO A 21 -22.00 -29.50 -8.70
N TRP A 22 -22.97 -28.82 -9.30
CA TRP A 22 -23.14 -27.37 -9.22
C TRP A 22 -22.87 -26.75 -7.82
N PRO A 23 -23.25 -27.39 -6.70
CA PRO A 23 -22.94 -26.89 -5.36
C PRO A 23 -21.43 -26.82 -5.04
N HIS A 24 -20.64 -27.81 -5.49
CA HIS A 24 -19.18 -27.81 -5.30
C HIS A 24 -18.50 -26.73 -6.13
N LEU A 25 -18.98 -26.51 -7.35
CA LEU A 25 -18.46 -25.45 -8.20
C LEU A 25 -18.68 -24.07 -7.57
N ILE A 26 -19.85 -23.83 -6.98
CA ILE A 26 -20.17 -22.54 -6.32
C ILE A 26 -19.28 -22.29 -5.11
N VAL A 27 -19.07 -23.31 -4.26
CA VAL A 27 -18.17 -23.19 -3.10
C VAL A 27 -16.72 -22.98 -3.53
N PHE A 28 -16.29 -23.66 -4.60
CA PHE A 28 -14.95 -23.47 -5.17
C PHE A 28 -14.76 -22.05 -5.73
N VAL A 29 -15.73 -21.53 -6.48
CA VAL A 29 -15.70 -20.16 -7.04
C VAL A 29 -15.75 -19.11 -5.93
N PHE A 30 -16.54 -19.32 -4.88
CA PHE A 30 -16.54 -18.46 -3.70
C PHE A 30 -15.16 -18.44 -3.03
N GLY A 31 -14.59 -19.62 -2.77
CA GLY A 31 -13.28 -19.75 -2.15
C GLY A 31 -12.15 -19.14 -2.99
N SER A 32 -12.16 -19.33 -4.31
CA SER A 32 -11.17 -18.75 -5.21
C SER A 32 -11.28 -17.22 -5.30
N GLY A 33 -12.49 -16.69 -5.37
CA GLY A 33 -12.75 -15.25 -5.31
C GLY A 33 -12.27 -14.63 -4.00
N ALA A 34 -12.62 -15.26 -2.86
CA ALA A 34 -12.23 -14.77 -1.53
C ALA A 34 -10.71 -14.83 -1.34
N THR A 35 -10.05 -15.87 -1.85
CA THR A 35 -8.59 -16.02 -1.80
C THR A 35 -7.92 -14.96 -2.66
N LEU A 36 -8.38 -14.78 -3.91
CA LEU A 36 -7.84 -13.76 -4.81
C LEU A 36 -7.96 -12.36 -4.19
N LEU A 37 -9.14 -12.02 -3.67
CA LEU A 37 -9.41 -10.74 -3.01
C LEU A 37 -8.55 -10.55 -1.75
N SER A 38 -8.38 -11.59 -0.93
CA SER A 38 -7.57 -11.51 0.29
C SER A 38 -6.09 -11.32 -0.04
N VAL A 39 -5.56 -12.10 -0.97
CA VAL A 39 -4.15 -12.01 -1.39
C VAL A 39 -3.87 -10.66 -2.06
N SER A 40 -4.79 -10.17 -2.90
CA SER A 40 -4.62 -8.87 -3.56
C SER A 40 -4.69 -7.71 -2.57
N LEU A 41 -5.60 -7.74 -1.59
CA LEU A 41 -5.69 -6.71 -0.54
C LEU A 41 -4.46 -6.73 0.37
N VAL A 42 -3.99 -7.91 0.79
CA VAL A 42 -2.78 -8.03 1.61
C VAL A 42 -1.54 -7.57 0.83
N GLY A 43 -1.42 -7.96 -0.44
CA GLY A 43 -0.33 -7.50 -1.32
C GLY A 43 -0.33 -5.99 -1.50
N MET A 44 -1.51 -5.40 -1.71
CA MET A 44 -1.69 -3.95 -1.77
C MET A 44 -1.26 -3.26 -0.48
N ILE A 45 -1.70 -3.75 0.69
CA ILE A 45 -1.32 -3.21 2.00
C ILE A 45 0.19 -3.27 2.20
N ALA A 46 0.81 -4.42 1.89
CA ALA A 46 2.24 -4.62 2.04
C ALA A 46 3.04 -3.68 1.12
N TYR A 47 2.63 -3.56 -0.14
CA TYR A 47 3.28 -2.66 -1.09
C TYR A 47 3.15 -1.20 -0.67
N ASN A 48 1.94 -0.72 -0.41
CA ASN A 48 1.68 0.68 -0.03
C ASN A 48 2.32 1.02 1.34
N GLY A 49 2.35 0.06 2.26
CA GLY A 49 3.05 0.19 3.54
C GLY A 49 4.56 0.33 3.35
N LYS A 50 5.16 -0.50 2.49
CA LYS A 50 6.59 -0.43 2.16
C LYS A 50 6.95 0.87 1.45
N TYR A 51 6.18 1.24 0.43
CA TYR A 51 6.30 2.52 -0.28
C TYR A 51 6.24 3.71 0.68
N GLY A 52 5.33 3.67 1.66
CA GLY A 52 5.19 4.71 2.68
C GLY A 52 6.38 4.80 3.63
N ASP A 53 6.99 3.67 4.02
CA ASP A 53 8.19 3.66 4.86
C ASP A 53 9.44 4.13 4.12
N ASP A 54 9.60 3.71 2.85
CA ASP A 54 10.71 4.13 2.00
C ASP A 54 10.62 5.64 1.67
N ASN A 55 9.40 6.18 1.58
CA ASN A 55 9.12 7.60 1.33
C ASN A 55 8.63 8.37 2.57
N LYS A 56 9.03 7.96 3.78
CA LYS A 56 8.45 8.45 5.05
C LYS A 56 8.46 9.97 5.23
N PHE A 57 9.39 10.70 4.61
CA PHE A 57 9.51 12.15 4.73
C PHE A 57 8.66 12.93 3.73
N LYS A 58 8.14 12.29 2.66
CA LYS A 58 7.22 12.92 1.70
C LYS A 58 5.91 13.38 2.35
N ILE A 59 5.54 12.82 3.51
CA ILE A 59 4.39 13.28 4.31
C ILE A 59 4.56 14.71 4.82
N TYR A 60 5.80 15.17 4.98
CA TYR A 60 6.12 16.52 5.43
C TYR A 60 6.27 17.51 4.28
N GLY A 61 6.52 17.03 3.05
CA GLY A 61 6.63 17.87 1.85
C GLY A 61 5.38 18.71 1.58
N TYR A 62 5.50 19.68 0.68
CA TYR A 62 4.37 20.51 0.23
C TYR A 62 3.69 19.91 -1.01
N GLY A 63 2.43 20.28 -1.24
CA GLY A 63 1.74 20.02 -2.50
C GLY A 63 1.50 18.52 -2.79
N MET A 64 1.99 18.05 -3.94
CA MET A 64 1.70 16.72 -4.46
C MET A 64 2.24 15.60 -3.57
N ASN A 65 3.47 15.76 -3.06
CA ASN A 65 4.12 14.78 -2.18
C ASN A 65 3.31 14.52 -0.90
N GLN A 66 2.80 15.59 -0.28
CA GLN A 66 1.98 15.51 0.92
C GLN A 66 0.67 14.77 0.66
N LYS A 67 0.00 15.13 -0.45
CA LYS A 67 -1.30 14.57 -0.83
C LYS A 67 -1.20 13.06 -1.08
N ILE A 68 -0.21 12.62 -1.83
CA ILE A 68 0.02 11.20 -2.12
C ILE A 68 0.35 10.44 -0.84
N SER A 69 1.22 10.98 0.02
CA SER A 69 1.59 10.32 1.28
C SER A 69 0.39 10.13 2.21
N LYS A 70 -0.49 11.14 2.32
CA LYS A 70 -1.73 11.05 3.10
C LYS A 70 -2.71 10.01 2.53
N ILE A 71 -2.88 9.98 1.20
CA ILE A 71 -3.73 9.00 0.53
C ILE A 71 -3.16 7.58 0.70
N ASN A 72 -1.84 7.40 0.61
CA ASN A 72 -1.18 6.11 0.83
C ASN A 72 -1.47 5.55 2.23
N ILE A 73 -1.37 6.38 3.27
CA ILE A 73 -1.71 5.97 4.65
C ILE A 73 -3.20 5.59 4.75
N ALA A 74 -4.09 6.34 4.09
CA ALA A 74 -5.51 6.02 4.05
C ALA A 74 -5.79 4.69 3.34
N ILE A 75 -5.13 4.40 2.22
CA ILE A 75 -5.24 3.11 1.50
C ILE A 75 -4.83 1.94 2.40
N VAL A 76 -3.67 2.05 3.06
CA VAL A 76 -3.19 1.01 3.98
C VAL A 76 -4.19 0.78 5.12
N SER A 77 -4.66 1.87 5.74
CA SER A 77 -5.60 1.80 6.86
C SER A 77 -6.94 1.17 6.45
N CYS A 78 -7.58 1.68 5.40
CA CYS A 78 -8.84 1.13 4.88
C CYS A 78 -8.68 -0.30 4.36
N GLY A 79 -7.54 -0.63 3.75
CA GLY A 79 -7.23 -1.99 3.32
C GLY A 79 -7.20 -2.97 4.48
N VAL A 80 -6.51 -2.63 5.58
CA VAL A 80 -6.45 -3.46 6.80
C VAL A 80 -7.86 -3.68 7.36
N PHE A 81 -8.66 -2.62 7.49
CA PHE A 81 -10.05 -2.76 7.94
C PHE A 81 -10.87 -3.67 7.01
N THR A 82 -10.69 -3.55 5.70
CA THR A 82 -11.39 -4.37 4.70
C THR A 82 -11.05 -5.85 4.84
N VAL A 83 -9.76 -6.19 5.00
CA VAL A 83 -9.32 -7.58 5.19
C VAL A 83 -9.89 -8.19 6.47
N VAL A 84 -9.86 -7.42 7.57
CA VAL A 84 -10.42 -7.88 8.86
C VAL A 84 -11.92 -8.12 8.74
N LEU A 85 -12.67 -7.17 8.17
CA LEU A 85 -14.11 -7.31 7.99
C LEU A 85 -14.46 -8.46 7.05
N LEU A 86 -13.71 -8.66 5.96
CA LEU A 86 -13.87 -9.79 5.05
C LEU A 86 -13.69 -11.13 5.77
N GLY A 87 -12.64 -11.26 6.59
CA GLY A 87 -12.39 -12.46 7.39
C GLY A 87 -13.52 -12.74 8.40
N ILE A 88 -14.05 -11.69 9.02
CA ILE A 88 -15.19 -11.78 9.93
C ILE A 88 -16.46 -12.19 9.17
N SER A 89 -16.77 -11.57 8.02
CA SER A 89 -17.91 -11.92 7.15
C SER A 89 -17.88 -13.39 6.74
N ILE A 90 -16.74 -13.89 6.26
CA ILE A 90 -16.57 -15.30 5.89
C ILE A 90 -16.76 -16.21 7.10
N SER A 91 -16.23 -15.83 8.26
CA SER A 91 -16.40 -16.60 9.51
C SER A 91 -17.87 -16.68 9.94
N PHE A 92 -18.64 -15.60 9.74
CA PHE A 92 -20.07 -15.58 10.02
C PHE A 92 -20.84 -16.57 9.15
N ASP A 93 -20.47 -16.69 7.87
CA ASP A 93 -21.06 -17.65 6.94
C ASP A 93 -20.72 -19.10 7.29
N ILE A 94 -19.45 -19.39 7.62
CA ILE A 94 -19.00 -20.74 7.98
C ILE A 94 -19.64 -21.22 9.29
N LYS A 95 -19.78 -20.33 10.28
CA LYS A 95 -20.36 -20.68 11.59
C LYS A 95 -21.90 -20.69 11.60
N HIS A 96 -22.55 -20.42 10.48
CA HIS A 96 -24.02 -20.40 10.34
C HIS A 96 -24.73 -19.48 11.37
N TYR A 97 -24.18 -18.29 11.59
CA TYR A 97 -24.88 -17.27 12.40
C TYR A 97 -26.18 -16.80 11.72
N PRO A 98 -27.06 -16.06 12.45
CA PRO A 98 -28.30 -15.55 11.87
C PRO A 98 -28.06 -14.81 10.57
N LYS A 99 -28.87 -15.10 9.53
CA LYS A 99 -28.72 -14.54 8.17
C LYS A 99 -28.64 -13.01 8.16
N VAL A 100 -29.39 -12.35 9.04
CA VAL A 100 -29.37 -10.89 9.20
C VAL A 100 -27.99 -10.38 9.64
N ALA A 101 -27.35 -11.07 10.59
CA ALA A 101 -26.03 -10.69 11.09
C ALA A 101 -24.94 -10.89 10.02
N SER A 102 -24.97 -12.00 9.28
CA SER A 102 -24.06 -12.22 8.14
C SER A 102 -24.24 -11.12 7.08
N LEU A 103 -25.48 -10.80 6.71
CA LEU A 103 -25.78 -9.76 5.72
C LEU A 103 -25.27 -8.37 6.14
N VAL A 104 -25.47 -7.97 7.41
CA VAL A 104 -24.94 -6.71 7.94
C VAL A 104 -23.41 -6.66 7.82
N MET A 105 -22.72 -7.75 8.14
CA MET A 105 -21.26 -7.82 8.03
C MET A 105 -20.80 -7.70 6.58
N TRP A 106 -21.47 -8.37 5.64
CA TRP A 106 -21.18 -8.22 4.21
C TRP A 106 -21.38 -6.79 3.70
N ILE A 107 -22.41 -6.09 4.16
CA ILE A 107 -22.63 -4.67 3.83
C ILE A 107 -21.47 -3.81 4.37
N LEU A 108 -21.04 -4.02 5.61
CA LEU A 108 -19.90 -3.29 6.18
C LEU A 108 -18.60 -3.56 5.40
N THR A 109 -18.33 -4.82 5.09
CA THR A 109 -17.19 -5.22 4.24
C THR A 109 -17.24 -4.53 2.88
N PHE A 110 -18.42 -4.44 2.26
CA PHE A 110 -18.61 -3.75 0.99
C PHE A 110 -18.34 -2.25 1.07
N LEU A 111 -18.85 -1.58 2.11
CA LEU A 111 -18.62 -0.15 2.31
C LEU A 111 -17.13 0.17 2.52
N CYS A 112 -16.43 -0.65 3.32
CA CYS A 112 -14.98 -0.51 3.49
C CYS A 112 -14.20 -0.79 2.21
N PHE A 113 -14.61 -1.81 1.44
CA PHE A 113 -14.01 -2.10 0.14
C PHE A 113 -14.20 -0.94 -0.84
N LEU A 114 -15.41 -0.38 -0.96
CA LEU A 114 -15.66 0.80 -1.78
C LEU A 114 -14.78 1.99 -1.39
N GLY A 115 -14.63 2.25 -0.09
CA GLY A 115 -13.71 3.28 0.41
C GLY A 115 -12.28 3.04 -0.04
N THR A 116 -11.79 1.80 0.08
CA THR A 116 -10.46 1.40 -0.38
C THR A 116 -10.26 1.61 -1.89
N ILE A 117 -11.27 1.29 -2.70
CA ILE A 117 -11.23 1.47 -4.16
C ILE A 117 -11.22 2.96 -4.54
N ILE A 118 -12.06 3.77 -3.91
CA ILE A 118 -12.12 5.22 -4.14
C ILE A 118 -10.75 5.86 -3.83
N LEU A 119 -10.12 5.47 -2.71
CA LEU A 119 -8.79 5.96 -2.33
C LEU A 119 -7.72 5.55 -3.35
N GLN A 120 -7.74 4.31 -3.84
CA GLN A 120 -6.83 3.88 -4.91
C GLN A 120 -7.02 4.70 -6.18
N ILE A 121 -8.25 4.93 -6.61
CA ILE A 121 -8.55 5.75 -7.81
C ILE A 121 -8.01 7.17 -7.64
N PHE A 122 -8.21 7.79 -6.47
CA PHE A 122 -7.63 9.10 -6.18
C PHE A 122 -6.10 9.09 -6.24
N ALA A 123 -5.46 8.07 -5.67
CA ALA A 123 -4.02 7.92 -5.71
C ALA A 123 -3.50 7.82 -7.16
N LEU A 124 -4.12 6.95 -7.97
CA LEU A 124 -3.79 6.78 -9.39
C LEU A 124 -4.02 8.05 -10.20
N SER A 125 -5.07 8.83 -9.89
CA SER A 125 -5.35 10.09 -10.59
C SER A 125 -4.24 11.12 -10.40
N LEU A 126 -3.59 11.12 -9.24
CA LEU A 126 -2.46 11.98 -8.93
C LEU A 126 -1.16 11.44 -9.52
N THR A 127 -0.94 10.13 -9.49
CA THR A 127 0.33 9.50 -9.93
C THR A 127 0.36 9.09 -11.40
N LYS A 128 -0.70 9.34 -12.19
CA LYS A 128 -0.78 8.95 -13.61
C LYS A 128 0.33 9.49 -14.51
N TYR A 129 0.97 10.59 -14.11
CA TYR A 129 2.10 11.17 -14.84
C TYR A 129 3.47 10.75 -14.28
N GLY A 130 3.48 9.79 -13.35
CA GLY A 130 4.68 9.35 -12.65
C GLY A 130 5.38 10.51 -11.97
N ASP A 131 6.70 10.57 -12.15
CA ASP A 131 7.57 11.58 -11.55
C ASP A 131 7.73 12.84 -12.43
N ALA A 132 6.95 12.96 -13.51
CA ALA A 132 7.00 14.13 -14.39
C ALA A 132 6.41 15.37 -13.69
N ILE A 133 7.11 16.50 -13.80
CA ILE A 133 6.64 17.77 -13.25
C ILE A 133 5.65 18.39 -14.24
N ILE A 134 4.36 18.26 -13.95
CA ILE A 134 3.30 18.82 -14.77
C ILE A 134 2.97 20.25 -14.32
N PRO A 135 3.14 21.28 -15.18
CA PRO A 135 2.94 22.68 -14.80
C PRO A 135 1.61 22.99 -14.10
N SER A 136 0.50 22.39 -14.54
CA SER A 136 -0.81 22.62 -13.92
C SER A 136 -0.95 22.05 -12.51
N ILE A 137 -0.17 21.02 -12.16
CA ILE A 137 -0.21 20.34 -10.87
C ILE A 137 0.77 20.96 -9.89
N TYR A 138 1.93 21.43 -10.40
CA TYR A 138 3.03 22.00 -9.62
C TYR A 138 3.02 23.53 -9.54
N ASP A 139 2.00 24.19 -10.12
CA ASP A 139 1.77 25.62 -9.94
C ASP A 139 1.13 25.91 -8.58
N TYR A 140 1.95 25.78 -7.54
CA TYR A 140 1.60 26.10 -6.16
C TYR A 140 1.49 27.61 -5.92
N TYR A 141 1.89 28.45 -6.88
CA TYR A 141 1.80 29.91 -6.78
C TYR A 141 0.37 30.45 -6.70
N LYS A 142 -0.59 29.61 -7.07
CA LYS A 142 -2.03 29.87 -6.91
C LYS A 142 -2.51 29.71 -5.47
N ASP A 143 -1.75 29.03 -4.62
CA ASP A 143 -2.04 28.86 -3.21
C ASP A 143 -1.52 30.06 -2.42
N ASN A 144 -2.40 30.71 -1.66
CA ASN A 144 -2.05 31.91 -0.90
C ASN A 144 -0.98 31.62 0.16
N GLU A 145 -1.00 30.44 0.80
CA GLU A 145 0.00 30.06 1.80
C GLU A 145 1.39 29.98 1.15
N PHE A 146 1.49 29.21 0.07
CA PHE A 146 2.74 29.05 -0.68
C PHE A 146 3.24 30.36 -1.28
N LYS A 147 2.34 31.14 -1.90
CA LYS A 147 2.67 32.44 -2.47
C LYS A 147 3.26 33.38 -1.41
N ASN A 148 2.60 33.50 -0.26
CA ASN A 148 3.07 34.37 0.82
C ASN A 148 4.44 33.92 1.33
N TYR A 149 4.68 32.61 1.45
CA TYR A 149 5.99 32.08 1.83
C TYR A 149 7.08 32.46 0.82
N ILE A 150 6.84 32.26 -0.48
CA ILE A 150 7.82 32.61 -1.52
C ILE A 150 8.05 34.12 -1.59
N ASP A 151 6.99 34.93 -1.62
CA ASP A 151 7.12 36.39 -1.73
C ASP A 151 7.83 37.00 -0.51
N THR A 152 7.66 36.42 0.68
CA THR A 152 8.28 36.91 1.92
C THR A 152 9.74 36.49 2.04
N TYR A 153 10.06 35.21 1.83
CA TYR A 153 11.37 34.65 2.16
C TYR A 153 12.29 34.47 0.95
N TYR A 154 11.75 34.45 -0.26
CA TYR A 154 12.50 34.32 -1.51
C TYR A 154 12.10 35.40 -2.53
N PRO A 155 12.14 36.69 -2.16
CA PRO A 155 11.69 37.78 -3.03
C PRO A 155 12.50 37.82 -4.33
N GLY A 156 11.81 37.94 -5.46
CA GLY A 156 12.43 38.01 -6.79
C GLY A 156 12.93 36.66 -7.34
N LEU A 157 12.70 35.53 -6.66
CA LEU A 157 13.03 34.21 -7.22
C LEU A 157 12.31 33.96 -8.55
N GLN A 158 11.06 34.42 -8.66
CA GLN A 158 10.20 34.24 -9.84
C GLN A 158 10.68 34.98 -11.09
N THR A 159 11.63 35.93 -10.95
CA THR A 159 12.23 36.66 -12.07
C THR A 159 13.57 36.06 -12.51
N LYS A 160 14.03 34.98 -11.85
CA LYS A 160 15.29 34.31 -12.17
C LYS A 160 15.14 33.31 -13.31
N ALA A 161 16.28 32.79 -13.76
CA ALA A 161 16.34 31.79 -14.82
C ALA A 161 15.59 30.51 -14.45
N ASN A 162 15.09 29.82 -15.46
CA ASN A 162 14.47 28.52 -15.32
C ASN A 162 15.44 27.51 -14.68
N GLY A 163 14.97 26.71 -13.72
CA GLY A 163 15.76 25.73 -12.98
C GLY A 163 16.48 26.30 -11.75
N THR A 164 16.19 27.54 -11.35
CA THR A 164 16.82 28.13 -10.16
C THR A 164 16.39 27.37 -8.91
N VAL A 165 17.39 26.90 -8.15
CA VAL A 165 17.23 26.26 -6.84
C VAL A 165 17.67 27.26 -5.78
N ALA A 166 16.78 27.59 -4.84
CA ALA A 166 17.14 28.34 -3.64
C ALA A 166 17.69 27.37 -2.61
N GLU A 167 19.00 27.43 -2.38
CA GLU A 167 19.69 26.60 -1.41
C GLU A 167 19.48 27.12 0.02
N ILE A 168 19.67 26.24 1.00
CA ILE A 168 19.74 26.64 2.40
C ILE A 168 21.04 27.41 2.62
N ALA A 169 20.98 28.74 2.59
CA ALA A 169 22.14 29.58 2.88
C ALA A 169 22.36 29.66 4.41
N TRP A 170 23.61 29.46 4.83
CA TRP A 170 24.09 29.91 6.14
C TRP A 170 24.29 31.42 6.05
N MET A 171 23.67 32.18 6.95
CA MET A 171 23.77 33.64 6.93
C MET A 171 24.79 34.13 7.93
N ASP A 172 25.85 34.76 7.43
CA ASP A 172 26.35 35.99 8.00
C ASP A 172 25.90 37.13 7.07
N ASN A 173 24.77 37.78 7.40
CA ASN A 173 24.10 38.93 6.76
C ASN A 173 23.20 38.76 5.52
N PRO A 174 21.95 39.31 5.54
CA PRO A 174 21.04 39.40 4.39
C PRO A 174 21.30 40.71 3.66
N THR A 175 22.16 40.67 2.65
CA THR A 175 22.07 41.65 1.58
C THR A 175 22.13 40.90 0.27
N THR A 176 20.94 40.62 -0.26
CA THR A 176 20.63 40.68 -1.70
C THR A 176 21.77 40.33 -2.65
N GLU A 177 22.20 39.08 -2.65
CA GLU A 177 22.87 38.44 -3.78
C GLU A 177 22.75 36.94 -3.51
N ILE A 178 22.22 36.17 -4.45
CA ILE A 178 22.29 34.71 -4.37
C ILE A 178 23.76 34.39 -4.61
N TYR A 179 24.52 34.31 -3.53
CA TYR A 179 25.91 33.90 -3.57
C TYR A 179 25.97 32.39 -3.80
N ASN A 180 26.63 31.99 -4.89
CA ASN A 180 27.26 30.68 -4.98
C ASN A 180 28.34 30.62 -3.89
N VAL A 181 27.98 30.14 -2.69
CA VAL A 181 28.96 29.89 -1.63
C VAL A 181 29.36 28.42 -1.70
N THR A 182 30.39 28.16 -2.50
CA THR A 182 31.19 26.94 -2.45
C THR A 182 32.09 26.97 -1.23
N TYR A 183 31.64 26.48 -0.06
CA TYR A 183 32.54 25.89 0.94
C TYR A 183 31.90 24.70 1.67
N ASN A 184 32.70 23.63 1.73
CA ASN A 184 32.34 22.29 2.14
C ASN A 184 31.75 22.21 3.56
N LEU A 185 30.42 22.11 3.66
CA LEU A 185 29.85 21.13 4.60
C LEU A 185 30.55 19.81 4.29
N PRO A 186 31.12 19.08 5.28
CA PRO A 186 31.83 17.83 5.00
C PRO A 186 30.96 16.76 4.34
N ILE A 187 29.66 17.01 4.17
CA ILE A 187 28.74 16.09 3.54
C ILE A 187 27.69 16.89 2.77
N THR A 188 27.86 16.98 1.46
CA THR A 188 26.80 17.28 0.48
C THR A 188 25.73 16.18 0.56
N LEU A 189 24.88 16.23 1.59
CA LEU A 189 23.77 15.30 1.74
C LEU A 189 22.65 15.70 0.78
N ASP A 190 22.30 14.81 -0.14
CA ASP A 190 21.11 14.95 -0.97
C ASP A 190 19.86 14.83 -0.08
N LEU A 191 19.12 15.93 0.07
CA LEU A 191 17.90 16.03 0.89
C LEU A 191 16.68 16.34 0.01
N PRO A 192 16.35 15.52 -1.00
CA PRO A 192 15.39 15.88 -2.04
C PRO A 192 13.99 16.13 -1.50
N ASP A 193 13.54 15.36 -0.49
CA ASP A 193 12.20 15.53 0.11
C ASP A 193 12.02 16.84 0.88
N PHE A 194 13.11 17.52 1.23
CA PHE A 194 13.06 18.82 1.92
C PHE A 194 12.86 19.98 0.94
N TYR A 195 13.15 19.80 -0.34
CA TYR A 195 12.95 20.83 -1.35
C TYR A 195 11.58 20.70 -2.00
N VAL A 196 10.94 21.85 -2.22
CA VAL A 196 9.68 21.96 -2.95
C VAL A 196 9.97 22.48 -4.35
N THR A 197 9.82 21.60 -5.33
CA THR A 197 9.83 21.99 -6.74
C THR A 197 8.46 22.52 -7.14
N PHE A 198 8.41 23.67 -7.80
CA PHE A 198 7.18 24.30 -8.27
C PHE A 198 7.36 24.96 -9.63
N VAL A 199 6.24 25.21 -10.31
CA VAL A 199 6.21 25.87 -11.63
C VAL A 199 5.51 27.20 -11.51
N HIS A 200 6.14 28.26 -12.01
CA HIS A 200 5.51 29.58 -12.13
C HIS A 200 5.89 30.22 -13.46
N ASN A 201 4.90 30.74 -14.20
CA ASN A 201 5.10 31.35 -15.52
C ASN A 201 5.93 30.48 -16.51
N LYS A 202 5.69 29.16 -16.52
CA LYS A 202 6.40 28.16 -17.34
C LYS A 202 7.87 27.92 -16.97
N ASN A 203 8.36 28.53 -15.90
CA ASN A 203 9.67 28.25 -15.32
C ASN A 203 9.54 27.34 -14.11
N PHE A 204 10.52 26.47 -13.94
CA PHE A 204 10.67 25.57 -12.81
C PHE A 204 11.59 26.20 -11.78
N TYR A 205 11.19 26.12 -10.52
CA TYR A 205 11.95 26.62 -9.38
C TYR A 205 11.93 25.57 -8.29
N SER A 206 12.94 25.61 -7.41
CA SER A 206 12.98 24.78 -6.21
C SER A 206 13.38 25.61 -5.02
N VAL A 207 12.70 25.43 -3.88
CA VAL A 207 12.99 26.12 -2.62
C VAL A 207 13.03 25.15 -1.46
N ALA A 208 13.78 25.47 -0.41
CA ALA A 208 13.70 24.74 0.84
C ALA A 208 12.30 24.86 1.47
N SER A 209 11.80 23.77 2.07
CA SER A 209 10.49 23.76 2.75
C SER A 209 10.49 24.53 4.06
N CYS A 210 11.66 24.85 4.63
CA CYS A 210 11.80 25.70 5.79
C CYS A 210 12.91 26.73 5.59
N VAL A 211 12.72 27.91 6.15
CA VAL A 211 13.77 28.89 6.37
C VAL A 211 14.35 28.65 7.75
N ILE A 212 15.64 28.31 7.81
CA ILE A 212 16.33 28.04 9.07
C ILE A 212 16.90 29.35 9.62
N ASN A 213 16.55 29.69 10.86
CA ASN A 213 17.19 30.78 11.57
C ASN A 213 18.47 30.26 12.23
N TRP A 214 19.59 30.43 11.52
CA TRP A 214 20.89 29.99 11.98
C TRP A 214 21.38 30.74 13.23
N ASN A 215 20.98 32.01 13.42
CA ASN A 215 21.38 32.80 14.58
C ASN A 215 20.83 32.26 15.89
N SER A 216 19.65 31.65 15.85
CA SER A 216 19.03 30.99 17.01
C SER A 216 19.34 29.49 17.08
N SER A 217 19.95 28.91 16.04
CA SER A 217 20.25 27.48 15.98
C SER A 217 21.63 27.18 16.54
N THR A 218 21.76 26.08 17.28
CA THR A 218 23.03 25.63 17.84
C THR A 218 23.53 24.40 17.07
N VAL A 219 24.62 24.57 16.32
CA VAL A 219 25.21 23.52 15.50
C VAL A 219 26.57 23.15 16.07
N ILE A 220 26.63 22.03 16.80
CA ILE A 220 27.84 21.56 17.47
C ILE A 220 28.33 20.28 16.78
N GLY A 221 29.54 20.34 16.23
CA GLY A 221 30.20 19.21 15.59
C GLY A 221 29.67 18.90 14.18
N VAL A 222 29.88 17.66 13.73
CA VAL A 222 29.57 17.21 12.36
C VAL A 222 28.28 16.38 12.29
N ASP A 223 27.74 15.95 13.43
CA ASP A 223 26.57 15.08 13.50
C ASP A 223 25.26 15.90 13.61
N PRO A 224 24.42 15.94 12.55
CA PRO A 224 23.18 16.70 12.55
C PRO A 224 22.13 16.17 13.54
N CYS A 225 22.30 14.96 14.06
CA CYS A 225 21.46 14.43 15.12
C CYS A 225 21.60 15.23 16.44
N ASN A 226 22.72 15.94 16.64
CA ASN A 226 22.99 16.73 17.84
C ASN A 226 22.67 18.21 17.69
N PHE A 227 22.30 18.67 16.50
CA PHE A 227 22.02 20.09 16.28
C PHE A 227 20.71 20.50 16.95
N ASP A 228 20.65 21.71 17.46
CA ASP A 228 19.41 22.35 17.88
C ASP A 228 19.01 23.36 16.82
N LEU A 229 17.99 23.04 16.02
CA LEU A 229 17.59 23.83 14.87
C LEU A 229 16.33 24.61 15.21
N HIS A 230 16.32 25.88 14.84
CA HIS A 230 15.17 26.77 14.93
C HIS A 230 14.83 27.28 13.53
N ALA A 231 13.69 26.86 13.01
CA ALA A 231 13.14 27.40 11.77
C ALA A 231 12.36 28.69 12.06
N SER A 232 12.50 29.69 11.19
CA SER A 232 11.69 30.90 11.25
C SER A 232 10.29 30.67 10.68
N GLU A 233 10.20 29.94 9.56
CA GLU A 233 8.94 29.57 8.90
C GLU A 233 9.13 28.27 8.13
N CYS A 234 8.07 27.46 8.07
CA CYS A 234 8.04 26.20 7.32
C CYS A 234 6.70 26.02 6.62
N ILE A 235 6.72 25.40 5.44
CA ILE A 235 5.51 25.04 4.69
C ILE A 235 5.26 23.53 4.71
N GLY A 236 4.00 23.14 4.57
CA GLY A 236 3.59 21.74 4.54
C GLY A 236 3.54 21.11 5.94
N GLY A 237 4.17 19.95 6.12
CA GLY A 237 4.29 19.28 7.43
C GLY A 237 5.65 19.46 8.09
N TRP A 238 6.52 20.30 7.52
CA TRP A 238 7.86 20.52 8.04
C TRP A 238 7.87 21.43 9.28
N ASN A 239 8.83 21.17 10.15
CA ASN A 239 9.22 22.02 11.27
C ASN A 239 10.68 21.68 11.62
N SER A 240 11.31 22.45 12.49
CA SER A 240 12.73 22.24 12.84
C SER A 240 13.02 20.82 13.34
N LYS A 241 12.09 20.22 14.11
CA LYS A 241 12.24 18.86 14.64
C LYS A 241 12.17 17.81 13.54
N ASN A 242 11.20 17.91 12.63
CA ASN A 242 11.04 16.99 11.50
C ASN A 242 12.22 17.10 10.53
N PHE A 243 12.69 18.32 10.27
CA PHE A 243 13.87 18.56 9.45
C PHE A 243 15.14 17.97 10.09
N LYS A 244 15.37 18.21 11.39
CA LYS A 244 16.46 17.57 12.14
C LYS A 244 16.40 16.05 12.05
N ASN A 245 15.21 15.46 12.23
CA ASN A 245 15.03 14.01 12.11
C ASN A 245 15.37 13.49 10.70
N TYR A 246 14.96 14.21 9.67
CA TYR A 246 15.29 13.87 8.29
C TYR A 246 16.79 13.98 8.00
N TRP A 247 17.42 15.07 8.43
CA TRP A 247 18.86 15.28 8.26
C TRP A 247 19.68 14.22 9.01
N CYS A 248 19.31 13.92 10.25
CA CYS A 248 19.90 12.84 11.03
C CYS A 248 19.72 11.47 10.35
N TYR A 249 18.55 11.19 9.77
CA TYR A 249 18.31 9.98 9.00
C TYR A 249 19.20 9.88 7.76
N ALA A 250 19.25 10.93 6.94
CA ALA A 250 20.08 10.98 5.74
C ALA A 250 21.58 10.85 6.08
N PHE A 251 22.04 11.51 7.13
CA PHE A 251 23.41 11.42 7.64
C PHE A 251 23.77 10.00 8.06
N ARG A 252 22.90 9.32 8.82
CA ARG A 252 23.12 7.93 9.23
C ARG A 252 23.15 6.97 8.05
N ILE A 253 22.24 7.14 7.08
CA ILE A 253 22.25 6.33 5.85
C ILE A 253 23.56 6.53 5.08
N ASN A 254 23.99 7.78 4.93
CA ASN A 254 25.22 8.07 4.19
C ASN A 254 26.44 7.49 4.91
N ARG A 255 26.52 7.60 6.24
CA ARG A 255 27.60 6.98 7.02
C ARG A 255 27.64 5.45 6.86
N THR A 256 26.49 4.78 6.97
CA THR A 256 26.40 3.32 6.78
C THR A 256 26.78 2.94 5.35
N TYR A 257 26.36 3.72 4.36
CA TYR A 257 26.75 3.56 2.96
C TYR A 257 28.27 3.71 2.80
N SER A 258 28.87 4.79 3.30
CA SER A 258 30.32 5.02 3.22
C SER A 258 31.13 3.90 3.89
N GLN A 259 30.67 3.39 5.04
CA GLN A 259 31.29 2.23 5.70
C GLN A 259 31.23 0.97 4.84
N LYS A 260 30.05 0.67 4.28
CA LYS A 260 29.86 -0.51 3.43
C LYS A 260 30.67 -0.45 2.13
N VAL A 261 30.84 0.76 1.59
CA VAL A 261 31.53 1.02 0.33
C VAL A 261 33.04 1.18 0.52
N ALA A 262 33.53 1.44 1.74
CA ALA A 262 34.97 1.58 2.02
C ALA A 262 35.77 0.32 1.68
N GLU A 263 35.16 -0.85 1.86
CA GLU A 263 35.81 -2.16 1.65
C GLU A 263 35.55 -2.75 0.24
N MET A 264 34.71 -2.09 -0.57
CA MET A 264 34.32 -2.55 -1.90
C MET A 264 35.31 -2.10 -2.99
N THR A 265 35.52 -2.96 -3.97
CA THR A 265 36.20 -2.58 -5.23
C THR A 265 35.34 -1.61 -6.04
N GLU A 266 35.94 -0.79 -6.90
CA GLU A 266 35.22 0.22 -7.71
C GLU A 266 34.03 -0.37 -8.50
N ASN A 267 34.20 -1.55 -9.08
CA ASN A 267 33.13 -2.26 -9.79
C ASN A 267 31.97 -2.70 -8.87
N GLU A 268 32.26 -3.06 -7.62
CA GLU A 268 31.23 -3.40 -6.64
C GLU A 268 30.50 -2.14 -6.17
N LYS A 269 31.18 -1.00 -6.03
CA LYS A 269 30.55 0.30 -5.73
C LYS A 269 29.54 0.66 -6.81
N LEU A 270 29.95 0.60 -8.08
CA LEU A 270 29.08 0.92 -9.21
C LEU A 270 27.85 0.00 -9.28
N LYS A 271 28.02 -1.31 -9.01
CA LYS A 271 26.88 -2.24 -8.94
C LYS A 271 25.94 -1.90 -7.78
N TYR A 272 26.50 -1.61 -6.60
CA TYR A 272 25.73 -1.27 -5.42
C TYR A 272 24.94 0.04 -5.60
N ASP A 273 25.56 1.05 -6.21
CA ASP A 273 24.92 2.33 -6.54
C ASP A 273 23.84 2.18 -7.61
N ALA A 274 24.10 1.39 -8.65
CA ALA A 274 23.12 1.09 -9.67
C ALA A 274 21.90 0.37 -9.08
N GLU A 275 22.10 -0.57 -8.15
CA GLU A 275 21.01 -1.26 -7.46
C GLU A 275 20.18 -0.30 -6.61
N LYS A 276 20.83 0.58 -5.84
CA LYS A 276 20.15 1.60 -5.03
C LYS A 276 19.38 2.60 -5.89
N ASN A 277 19.97 3.07 -6.98
CA ASN A 277 19.30 3.97 -7.93
C ASN A 277 18.12 3.27 -8.61
N ARG A 278 18.27 2.00 -8.98
CA ARG A 278 17.19 1.20 -9.54
C ARG A 278 16.03 1.07 -8.55
N GLN A 279 16.28 0.84 -7.26
CA GLN A 279 15.22 0.80 -6.25
C GLN A 279 14.47 2.14 -6.15
N LYS A 280 15.22 3.25 -6.07
CA LYS A 280 14.65 4.61 -6.01
C LYS A 280 13.80 4.96 -7.24
N ILE A 281 14.24 4.54 -8.44
CA ILE A 281 13.56 4.84 -9.71
C ILE A 281 12.41 3.86 -10.01
N ASN A 282 12.50 2.60 -9.57
CA ASN A 282 11.57 1.56 -10.00
C ASN A 282 10.56 1.11 -8.95
N VAL A 283 10.81 1.27 -7.65
CA VAL A 283 9.89 0.77 -6.60
C VAL A 283 9.32 1.93 -5.79
N ASP A 284 10.12 2.96 -5.55
CA ASP A 284 9.77 4.11 -4.70
C ASP A 284 9.30 5.34 -5.49
N SER A 285 9.22 5.22 -6.82
CA SER A 285 8.79 6.28 -7.72
C SER A 285 7.27 6.38 -7.86
N PHE A 286 6.77 7.54 -8.27
CA PHE A 286 5.33 7.70 -8.53
C PHE A 286 4.87 6.87 -9.73
N SER A 287 5.75 6.61 -10.70
CA SER A 287 5.45 5.73 -11.84
C SER A 287 5.19 4.29 -11.37
N ALA A 288 6.08 3.76 -10.54
CA ALA A 288 5.94 2.43 -9.96
C ALA A 288 4.69 2.32 -9.08
N PHE A 289 4.44 3.35 -8.27
CA PHE A 289 3.25 3.46 -7.45
C PHE A 289 1.97 3.38 -8.28
N TYR A 290 1.92 4.07 -9.43
CA TYR A 290 0.80 4.01 -10.35
C TYR A 290 0.60 2.61 -10.95
N GLU A 291 1.66 2.00 -11.49
CA GLU A 291 1.57 0.70 -12.17
C GLU A 291 1.16 -0.41 -11.21
N ILE A 292 1.82 -0.50 -10.05
CA ILE A 292 1.59 -1.57 -9.08
C ILE A 292 0.19 -1.42 -8.45
N ASN A 293 -0.22 -0.21 -8.08
CA ASN A 293 -1.58 0.00 -7.57
C ASN A 293 -2.65 -0.24 -8.64
N SER A 294 -2.38 0.01 -9.92
CA SER A 294 -3.32 -0.32 -11.00
C SER A 294 -3.55 -1.83 -11.13
N ILE A 295 -2.49 -2.63 -10.98
CA ILE A 295 -2.59 -4.09 -10.96
C ILE A 295 -3.42 -4.55 -9.75
N PHE A 296 -3.11 -4.04 -8.55
CA PHE A 296 -3.87 -4.39 -7.36
C PHE A 296 -5.33 -3.96 -7.45
N LEU A 297 -5.63 -2.78 -8.00
CA LEU A 297 -6.99 -2.32 -8.25
C LEU A 297 -7.75 -3.31 -9.15
N GLY A 298 -7.14 -3.74 -10.26
CA GLY A 298 -7.71 -4.74 -11.15
C GLY A 298 -7.99 -6.08 -10.45
N LEU A 299 -7.02 -6.60 -9.69
CA LEU A 299 -7.16 -7.86 -8.94
C LEU A 299 -8.21 -7.77 -7.83
N ASN A 300 -8.24 -6.66 -7.10
CA ASN A 300 -9.23 -6.37 -6.06
C ASN A 300 -10.65 -6.36 -6.64
N CYS A 301 -10.85 -5.63 -7.74
CA CYS A 301 -12.13 -5.61 -8.44
C CYS A 301 -12.53 -7.01 -8.93
N ALA A 302 -11.62 -7.73 -9.59
CA ALA A 302 -11.89 -9.08 -10.09
C ALA A 302 -12.27 -10.06 -8.97
N GLY A 303 -11.48 -10.11 -7.89
CA GLY A 303 -11.78 -10.93 -6.72
C GLY A 303 -13.12 -10.57 -6.08
N PHE A 304 -13.40 -9.27 -5.95
CA PHE A 304 -14.67 -8.80 -5.39
C PHE A 304 -15.88 -9.18 -6.26
N PHE A 305 -15.80 -9.04 -7.59
CA PHE A 305 -16.87 -9.47 -8.49
C PHE A 305 -17.13 -10.98 -8.41
N ILE A 306 -16.08 -11.80 -8.34
CA ILE A 306 -16.22 -13.25 -8.19
C ILE A 306 -16.92 -13.59 -6.87
N VAL A 307 -16.51 -12.97 -5.76
CA VAL A 307 -17.12 -13.18 -4.44
C VAL A 307 -18.59 -12.76 -4.45
N MET A 308 -18.92 -11.61 -5.05
CA MET A 308 -20.30 -11.11 -5.12
C MET A 308 -21.20 -12.06 -5.91
N LEU A 309 -20.77 -12.49 -7.11
CA LEU A 309 -21.54 -13.44 -7.92
C LEU A 309 -21.71 -14.78 -7.21
N ALA A 310 -20.65 -15.27 -6.55
CA ALA A 310 -20.71 -16.50 -5.78
C ALA A 310 -21.66 -16.37 -4.57
N GLN A 311 -21.68 -15.24 -3.87
CA GLN A 311 -22.63 -14.97 -2.78
C GLN A 311 -24.08 -14.97 -3.25
N ILE A 312 -24.38 -14.33 -4.38
CA ILE A 312 -25.73 -14.36 -4.98
C ILE A 312 -26.15 -15.80 -5.28
N LEU A 313 -25.25 -16.60 -5.87
CA LEU A 313 -25.51 -18.01 -6.16
C LEU A 313 -25.67 -18.85 -4.88
N LEU A 314 -24.88 -18.58 -3.83
CA LEU A 314 -25.01 -19.21 -2.52
C LEU A 314 -26.36 -18.92 -1.87
N MET A 315 -26.91 -17.70 -2.01
CA MET A 315 -28.24 -17.37 -1.51
C MET A 315 -29.36 -18.10 -2.25
N ILE A 316 -29.23 -18.30 -3.56
CA ILE A 316 -30.26 -18.96 -4.40
C ILE A 316 -30.26 -20.48 -4.17
N ILE A 317 -29.08 -21.08 -4.13
CA ILE A 317 -28.90 -22.54 -4.15
C ILE A 317 -28.77 -23.11 -2.72
N ASN A 318 -28.38 -22.26 -1.75
CA ASN A 318 -28.30 -22.52 -0.32
C ASN A 318 -27.59 -23.85 0.05
N PRO A 319 -26.36 -24.08 -0.48
CA PRO A 319 -25.66 -25.35 -0.31
C PRO A 319 -25.13 -25.60 1.11
N PHE A 320 -25.15 -24.57 1.97
CA PHE A 320 -24.69 -24.61 3.36
C PHE A 320 -25.81 -24.86 4.38
N ASP A 321 -27.05 -25.05 3.93
CA ASP A 321 -28.17 -25.37 4.82
C ASP A 321 -28.14 -26.87 5.19
N LYS A 322 -27.95 -27.18 6.47
CA LYS A 322 -27.84 -28.57 6.97
C LYS A 322 -29.06 -29.44 6.63
N VAL A 323 -30.20 -28.82 6.32
CA VAL A 323 -31.46 -29.51 6.00
C VAL A 323 -31.57 -29.80 4.51
N THR A 324 -30.83 -29.09 3.64
CA THR A 324 -30.92 -29.28 2.19
C THR A 324 -30.13 -30.50 1.71
N LYS A 325 -30.65 -31.14 0.64
CA LYS A 325 -30.02 -32.29 -0.02
C LYS A 325 -28.59 -31.98 -0.48
N GLN A 326 -28.28 -30.72 -0.78
CA GLN A 326 -26.99 -30.29 -1.28
C GLN A 326 -25.90 -30.25 -0.21
N TYR A 327 -26.21 -29.80 1.02
CA TYR A 327 -25.26 -29.87 2.13
C TYR A 327 -24.87 -31.32 2.43
N LYS A 328 -25.84 -32.23 2.44
CA LYS A 328 -25.57 -33.67 2.65
C LYS A 328 -24.68 -34.28 1.56
N ILE A 329 -24.78 -33.79 0.32
CA ILE A 329 -23.89 -34.20 -0.79
C ILE A 329 -22.48 -33.67 -0.57
N ILE A 330 -22.33 -32.42 -0.13
CA ILE A 330 -21.02 -31.79 0.15
C ILE A 330 -20.34 -32.43 1.37
N GLU A 331 -21.09 -32.72 2.42
CA GLU A 331 -20.58 -33.37 3.63
C GLU A 331 -20.17 -34.83 3.36
N ALA A 332 -20.97 -35.58 2.60
CA ALA A 332 -20.66 -36.96 2.24
C ALA A 332 -19.39 -37.08 1.37
N SER A 333 -19.16 -36.12 0.47
CA SER A 333 -17.95 -36.05 -0.35
C SER A 333 -16.72 -35.61 0.44
N GLY A 334 -16.87 -34.73 1.45
CA GLY A 334 -15.78 -34.37 2.37
C GLY A 334 -15.36 -35.50 3.33
N ARG A 335 -16.26 -36.45 3.66
CA ARG A 335 -15.97 -37.61 4.52
C ARG A 335 -15.36 -38.80 3.78
N GLY A 336 -15.32 -38.79 2.45
CA GLY A 336 -14.82 -39.89 1.61
C GLY A 336 -13.32 -40.22 1.73
N SER A 337 -12.55 -39.50 2.56
CA SER A 337 -11.12 -39.74 2.77
C SER A 337 -10.75 -40.23 4.18
N GLN A 338 -11.73 -40.61 5.01
CA GLN A 338 -11.47 -41.41 6.23
C GLN A 338 -11.88 -42.87 6.00
N SER A 339 -11.13 -43.57 5.15
CA SER A 339 -11.13 -45.03 5.14
C SER A 339 -10.10 -45.51 6.15
N GLY A 340 -10.55 -46.15 7.24
CA GLY A 340 -9.68 -47.08 7.97
C GLY A 340 -9.96 -47.27 9.45
N SER A 341 -10.56 -48.43 9.76
CA SER A 341 -10.38 -49.25 10.97
C SER A 341 -11.27 -48.97 12.19
N GLY A 342 -12.30 -49.81 12.35
CA GLY A 342 -13.06 -49.94 13.59
C GLY A 342 -14.15 -51.00 13.55
N LYS A 343 -13.78 -52.26 13.29
CA LYS A 343 -14.49 -53.54 13.53
C LYS A 343 -16.03 -53.58 13.44
N LYS A 344 -16.50 -54.29 12.40
CA LYS A 344 -17.79 -55.01 12.41
C LYS A 344 -17.81 -56.03 13.57
N SER A 345 -18.83 -55.96 14.44
CA SER A 345 -19.27 -57.08 15.26
C SER A 345 -20.63 -57.53 14.72
N ASN A 346 -20.65 -58.71 14.09
CA ASN A 346 -21.87 -59.42 13.74
C ASN A 346 -22.49 -60.02 15.01
N GLY A 347 -23.79 -59.81 15.21
CA GLY A 347 -24.62 -60.53 16.18
C GLY A 347 -26.05 -60.55 15.67
N ILE A 348 -26.50 -61.73 15.24
CA ILE A 348 -27.79 -62.04 14.58
C ILE A 348 -28.95 -61.98 15.60
N PRO A 349 -30.18 -61.60 15.20
CA PRO A 349 -31.34 -61.49 16.07
C PRO A 349 -32.00 -62.85 16.34
N LEU A 350 -32.64 -63.00 17.51
CA LEU A 350 -33.59 -64.08 17.78
C LEU A 350 -34.80 -63.52 18.54
N SER A 351 -35.95 -63.87 18.00
CA SER A 351 -37.31 -63.48 18.38
C SER A 351 -37.85 -64.32 19.55
N ASP A 352 -38.97 -63.81 20.08
CA ASP A 352 -40.01 -64.45 20.89
C ASP A 352 -39.71 -64.70 22.38
N VAL A 353 -40.51 -64.10 23.27
CA VAL A 353 -41.74 -64.71 23.81
C VAL A 353 -42.48 -63.68 24.69
N ASP A 354 -43.80 -63.69 24.55
CA ASP A 354 -44.85 -62.91 25.18
C ASP A 354 -45.15 -63.26 26.68
N VAL A 355 -45.77 -62.31 27.38
CA VAL A 355 -46.80 -62.45 28.46
C VAL A 355 -46.35 -62.96 29.87
N VAL A 356 -46.25 -62.07 30.87
CA VAL A 356 -47.24 -61.61 31.89
C VAL A 356 -46.62 -60.48 32.70
#